data_AF-A0A813IX93-F1
#
_entry.id   AF-A0A813IX93-F1
#
_cell.length_a   1.000
_cell.length_b   1.000
_cell.length_c   1.000
_cell.angle_alpha   90.00
_cell.angle_beta   90.00
_cell.angle_gamma   90.00
#
_symmetry.space_group_name_H-M   'P 1'
#
loop_
_entity.id
_entity.type
_entity.pdbx_description
1 polymer ?
#
loop_
_entity_poly.entity_id
_entity_poly.type
_entity_poly.pdbx_seq_one_letter_code
_entity_poly.pdbx_strand_id
1 'polypeptide(L)'
;MQHDCIEASLQEQQAPTRLIAGILRELSFVQMDITLAGTPLDSPVAYTRGGKQGGTETPRVFARLFDSALAPVLEWWDNAGFGFYLSELEITVTHVIWADNVYVIGTSKQMIVDMLAMASMAMRPWGLFWKPSSFSCLANAKAQSMDGRSEMQVPSLDPNTPVLTCPVVAQLLVLGVCLDRAGNSQCSIRHRLVAASQHWHARRAQLCCRSAPLRSRIERFYCTVVRTLLYGSGGWSPSVSVCGLLRSFELRCLRAMLGRRRKPNESYVEWARRSNARLRACLHRWGQLSVCQLFFKSLHGWAGHVCRAPADLDLHHVVRWRTIAWWQALQIVGESDFRNVMGWRHARPGNHTRWETPLFSTFGSDWMATTSSRTLWAATVETFVHFTLGAMEGLHSGKFSFATFLRRPSTTQRSLVPFAVIPVLMSSEIHFSNTALDARRAPACRRVVFCLDSEVVVHWINGEWRVSEPGCTTLVFQVQNHLAMLQLQGVIMPWSLCGAFLRAIPREANVEADALANAALDLGVGSVSWLSVPSDFTDIVLHSDGASRGNPGPSACAAIISVWADGQWCRAASGSRVLEPTTNTVAELEGSALAFEMLASLLSRVFIVE
;
A
#
# COMPACT_ATOMS: atom_id res chain seq x y z
N MET A 1 -22.49 -24.95 -12.38
CA MET A 1 -21.33 -25.77 -12.79
C MET A 1 -21.85 -27.01 -13.48
N GLN A 2 -21.69 -27.09 -14.80
CA GLN A 2 -21.97 -28.31 -15.57
C GLN A 2 -20.72 -29.20 -15.53
N HIS A 3 -20.88 -30.52 -15.63
CA HIS A 3 -19.76 -31.47 -15.44
C HIS A 3 -18.69 -31.35 -16.52
N ASP A 4 -19.08 -31.11 -17.77
CA ASP A 4 -18.20 -30.81 -18.90
C ASP A 4 -17.37 -29.55 -18.67
N CYS A 5 -17.97 -28.49 -18.13
CA CYS A 5 -17.26 -27.26 -17.78
C CYS A 5 -16.27 -27.47 -16.62
N ILE A 6 -16.60 -28.34 -15.66
CA ILE A 6 -15.69 -28.72 -14.57
C ILE A 6 -14.51 -29.51 -15.13
N GLU A 7 -14.77 -30.47 -16.01
CA GLU A 7 -13.73 -31.26 -16.66
C GLU A 7 -12.79 -30.35 -17.46
N ALA A 8 -13.35 -29.49 -18.31
CA ALA A 8 -12.59 -28.57 -19.15
C ALA A 8 -11.69 -27.64 -18.32
N SER A 9 -12.21 -27.04 -17.23
CA SER A 9 -11.40 -26.14 -16.39
C SER A 9 -10.27 -26.86 -15.68
N LEU A 10 -10.50 -28.09 -15.21
CA LEU A 10 -9.47 -28.89 -14.57
C LEU A 10 -8.40 -29.36 -15.58
N GLN A 11 -8.80 -29.69 -16.81
CA GLN A 11 -7.87 -30.05 -17.88
C GLN A 11 -7.00 -28.86 -18.30
N GLU A 12 -7.59 -27.68 -18.50
CA GLU A 12 -6.88 -26.44 -18.83
C GLU A 12 -5.80 -26.10 -17.80
N GLN A 13 -6.10 -26.36 -16.53
CA GLN A 13 -5.17 -26.15 -15.41
C GLN A 13 -4.25 -27.34 -15.14
N GLN A 14 -4.17 -28.29 -16.09
CA GLN A 14 -3.27 -29.44 -16.06
C GLN A 14 -3.44 -30.32 -14.81
N ALA A 15 -4.67 -30.42 -14.29
CA ALA A 15 -4.94 -31.31 -13.18
C ALA A 15 -4.73 -32.78 -13.60
N PRO A 16 -4.23 -33.67 -12.72
CA PRO A 16 -4.01 -35.07 -13.07
C PRO A 16 -5.30 -35.76 -13.52
N THR A 17 -5.27 -36.50 -14.64
CA THR A 17 -6.45 -37.18 -15.21
C THR A 17 -7.18 -38.07 -14.19
N ARG A 18 -6.44 -38.75 -13.31
CA ARG A 18 -7.04 -39.58 -12.24
C ARG A 18 -7.83 -38.75 -11.22
N LEU A 19 -7.37 -37.54 -10.91
CA LEU A 19 -8.08 -36.63 -10.00
C LEU A 19 -9.37 -36.12 -10.66
N ILE A 20 -9.29 -35.73 -11.94
CA ILE A 20 -10.47 -35.29 -12.72
C ILE A 20 -11.52 -36.40 -12.74
N ALA A 21 -11.12 -37.64 -13.08
CA ALA A 21 -12.02 -38.79 -13.08
C ALA A 21 -12.62 -39.07 -11.69
N GLY A 22 -11.83 -38.90 -10.62
CA GLY A 22 -12.32 -39.02 -9.24
C GLY A 22 -13.41 -37.99 -8.90
N ILE A 23 -13.16 -36.72 -9.20
CA ILE A 23 -14.11 -35.62 -8.98
C ILE A 23 -15.40 -35.85 -9.79
N LEU A 24 -15.28 -36.15 -11.09
CA LEU A 24 -16.43 -36.39 -11.96
C LEU A 24 -17.23 -37.60 -11.51
N ARG A 25 -16.57 -38.68 -11.05
CA ARG A 25 -17.25 -39.84 -10.48
C ARG A 25 -18.06 -39.49 -9.24
N GLU A 26 -17.54 -38.61 -8.39
CA GLU A 26 -18.25 -38.17 -7.19
C GLU A 26 -19.46 -37.27 -7.48
N LEU A 27 -19.44 -36.53 -8.59
CA LEU A 27 -20.52 -35.64 -9.00
C LEU A 27 -21.54 -36.36 -9.91
N SER A 28 -21.12 -37.42 -10.60
CA SER A 28 -21.97 -38.20 -11.50
C SER A 28 -22.95 -39.09 -10.74
N PHE A 29 -24.14 -39.27 -11.32
CA PHE A 29 -25.19 -40.15 -10.78
C PHE A 29 -25.61 -39.84 -9.33
N VAL A 30 -25.34 -38.63 -8.84
CA VAL A 30 -25.81 -38.17 -7.54
C VAL A 30 -27.31 -37.92 -7.62
N GLN A 31 -28.05 -38.44 -6.66
CA GLN A 31 -29.47 -38.17 -6.48
C GLN A 31 -29.69 -37.39 -5.18
N MET A 32 -30.67 -36.49 -5.19
CA MET A 32 -31.08 -35.69 -4.05
C MET A 32 -32.44 -36.14 -3.54
N ASP A 33 -32.49 -36.48 -2.26
CA ASP A 33 -33.74 -36.59 -1.51
C ASP A 33 -34.08 -35.20 -0.98
N ILE A 34 -35.22 -34.65 -1.40
CA ILE A 34 -35.66 -33.31 -1.02
C ILE A 34 -36.89 -33.42 -0.13
N THR A 35 -36.84 -32.74 1.01
CA THR A 35 -37.98 -32.59 1.92
C THR A 35 -38.44 -31.15 1.92
N LEU A 36 -39.65 -30.89 1.39
CA LEU A 36 -40.27 -29.57 1.34
C LEU A 36 -41.32 -29.47 2.45
N ALA A 37 -41.15 -28.52 3.36
CA ALA A 37 -42.05 -28.30 4.50
C ALA A 37 -42.35 -29.58 5.32
N GLY A 38 -41.36 -30.47 5.44
CA GLY A 38 -41.48 -31.73 6.17
C GLY A 38 -42.02 -32.92 5.35
N THR A 39 -42.37 -32.70 4.07
CA THR A 39 -42.84 -33.76 3.17
C THR A 39 -41.71 -34.16 2.21
N PRO A 40 -41.23 -35.42 2.21
CA PRO A 40 -40.27 -35.88 1.22
C PRO A 40 -40.92 -35.96 -0.16
N LEU A 41 -40.16 -35.70 -1.22
CA LEU A 41 -40.59 -36.02 -2.58
C LEU A 41 -40.69 -37.54 -2.77
N ASP A 42 -41.65 -37.97 -3.60
CA ASP A 42 -41.90 -39.40 -3.87
C ASP A 42 -40.76 -40.08 -4.65
N SER A 43 -39.91 -39.31 -5.31
CA SER A 43 -38.78 -39.82 -6.10
C SER A 43 -37.54 -38.92 -5.94
N PRO A 44 -36.34 -39.51 -5.86
CA PRO A 44 -35.10 -38.75 -5.84
C PRO A 44 -34.92 -37.91 -7.11
N VAL A 45 -34.36 -36.70 -6.96
CA VAL A 45 -34.09 -35.79 -8.07
C VAL A 45 -32.64 -35.94 -8.50
N ALA A 46 -32.37 -36.15 -9.79
CA ALA A 46 -31.01 -36.23 -10.30
C ALA A 46 -30.26 -34.89 -10.13
N TYR A 47 -29.11 -34.94 -9.48
CA TYR A 47 -28.22 -33.80 -9.30
C TYR A 47 -27.32 -33.62 -10.52
N THR A 48 -27.84 -32.94 -11.53
CA THR A 48 -27.20 -32.81 -12.85
C THR A 48 -26.35 -31.55 -13.01
N ARG A 49 -26.47 -30.58 -12.09
CA ARG A 49 -25.73 -29.32 -12.12
C ARG A 49 -25.41 -28.83 -10.70
N GLY A 50 -24.21 -28.28 -10.53
CA GLY A 50 -23.75 -27.70 -9.26
C GLY A 50 -22.70 -28.57 -8.56
N GLY A 51 -22.21 -28.07 -7.41
CA GLY A 51 -21.30 -28.81 -6.53
C GLY A 51 -21.96 -29.03 -5.17
N LYS A 52 -21.55 -30.08 -4.46
CA LYS A 52 -22.13 -30.47 -3.19
C LYS A 52 -21.93 -29.35 -2.16
N GLN A 53 -23.01 -28.74 -1.68
CA GLN A 53 -22.93 -27.75 -0.60
C GLN A 53 -22.49 -28.44 0.70
N GLY A 54 -21.36 -28.00 1.27
CA GLY A 54 -20.70 -28.65 2.41
C GLY A 54 -19.59 -29.64 2.01
N GLY A 55 -19.43 -29.93 0.71
CA GLY A 55 -18.26 -30.65 0.18
C GLY A 55 -16.98 -29.84 0.38
N THR A 56 -15.89 -30.53 0.73
CA THR A 56 -14.58 -29.88 0.97
C THR A 56 -13.87 -29.50 -0.32
N GLU A 57 -14.18 -30.21 -1.42
CA GLU A 57 -13.64 -30.04 -2.76
C GLU A 57 -14.36 -28.95 -3.57
N THR A 58 -15.67 -28.81 -3.37
CA THR A 58 -16.55 -27.94 -4.16
C THR A 58 -16.05 -26.48 -4.26
N PRO A 59 -15.58 -25.82 -3.18
CA PRO A 59 -15.05 -24.45 -3.28
C PRO A 59 -13.84 -24.33 -4.21
N ARG A 60 -12.95 -25.32 -4.21
CA ARG A 60 -11.75 -25.31 -5.08
C ARG A 60 -12.12 -25.58 -6.54
N VAL A 61 -13.05 -26.51 -6.77
CA VAL A 61 -13.56 -26.80 -8.11
C VAL A 61 -14.25 -25.56 -8.70
N PHE A 62 -15.08 -24.88 -7.91
CA PHE A 62 -15.72 -23.63 -8.34
C PHE A 62 -14.68 -22.55 -8.64
N ALA A 63 -13.68 -22.35 -7.78
CA ALA A 63 -12.62 -21.38 -8.03
C ALA A 63 -11.89 -21.65 -9.36
N ARG A 64 -11.52 -22.90 -9.65
CA ARG A 64 -10.85 -23.24 -10.91
C ARG A 64 -11.72 -23.00 -12.14
N LEU A 65 -12.99 -23.38 -12.07
CA LEU A 65 -13.95 -23.09 -13.14
C LEU A 65 -14.10 -21.57 -13.35
N PHE A 66 -14.11 -20.79 -12.27
CA PHE A 66 -14.24 -19.34 -12.32
C PHE A 66 -12.98 -18.66 -12.89
N ASP A 67 -11.79 -19.12 -12.49
CA ASP A 67 -10.50 -18.63 -12.99
C ASP A 67 -10.40 -18.84 -14.50
N SER A 68 -10.68 -20.06 -14.97
CA SER A 68 -10.74 -20.39 -16.40
C SER A 68 -11.76 -19.54 -17.16
N ALA A 69 -12.91 -19.29 -16.55
CA ALA A 69 -13.97 -18.49 -17.17
C ALA A 69 -13.61 -17.01 -17.35
N LEU A 70 -12.79 -16.44 -16.46
CA LEU A 70 -12.43 -15.02 -16.49
C LEU A 70 -11.05 -14.75 -17.10
N ALA A 71 -10.14 -15.72 -17.13
CA ALA A 71 -8.75 -15.53 -17.56
C ALA A 71 -8.58 -14.72 -18.85
N PRO A 72 -9.33 -14.98 -19.96
CA PRO A 72 -9.16 -14.23 -21.21
C PRO A 72 -9.48 -12.74 -21.07
N VAL A 73 -10.45 -12.40 -20.21
CA VAL A 73 -10.89 -11.02 -20.00
C VAL A 73 -9.97 -10.28 -19.05
N LEU A 74 -9.42 -10.97 -18.06
CA LEU A 74 -8.47 -10.37 -17.12
C LEU A 74 -7.18 -9.92 -17.83
N GLU A 75 -6.64 -10.78 -18.71
CA GLU A 75 -5.47 -10.46 -19.53
C GLU A 75 -5.76 -9.30 -20.49
N TRP A 76 -6.96 -9.28 -21.09
CA TRP A 76 -7.35 -8.20 -22.00
C TRP A 76 -7.52 -6.86 -21.27
N TRP A 77 -8.12 -6.85 -20.07
CA TRP A 77 -8.26 -5.62 -19.28
C TRP A 77 -6.91 -4.98 -18.98
N ASP A 78 -5.93 -5.80 -18.59
CA ASP A 78 -4.58 -5.33 -18.29
C ASP A 78 -3.92 -4.71 -19.55
N ASN A 79 -3.94 -5.43 -20.67
CA ASN A 79 -3.39 -4.98 -21.95
C ASN A 79 -4.08 -3.71 -22.49
N ALA A 80 -5.39 -3.56 -22.26
CA ALA A 80 -6.17 -2.43 -22.73
C ALA A 80 -6.18 -1.23 -21.76
N GLY A 81 -5.46 -1.32 -20.62
CA GLY A 81 -5.36 -0.24 -19.63
C GLY A 81 -6.67 0.03 -18.89
N PHE A 82 -7.53 -0.98 -18.76
CA PHE A 82 -8.73 -0.89 -17.92
C PHE A 82 -8.34 -0.85 -16.45
N GLY A 83 -9.21 -0.30 -15.59
CA GLY A 83 -8.96 -0.26 -14.15
C GLY A 83 -8.61 1.10 -13.60
N PHE A 84 -7.97 1.10 -12.43
CA PHE A 84 -7.45 2.28 -11.77
C PHE A 84 -5.93 2.18 -11.65
N TYR A 85 -5.23 2.96 -12.47
CA TYR A 85 -3.77 3.01 -12.47
C TYR A 85 -3.24 3.78 -11.25
N LEU A 86 -2.46 3.09 -10.42
CA LEU A 86 -1.73 3.65 -9.29
C LEU A 86 -0.34 4.02 -9.78
N SER A 87 -0.22 5.21 -10.38
CA SER A 87 1.00 5.66 -11.06
C SER A 87 2.25 5.62 -10.18
N GLU A 88 2.13 5.88 -8.88
CA GLU A 88 3.27 5.85 -7.96
C GLU A 88 3.78 4.43 -7.64
N LEU A 89 3.03 3.40 -8.04
CA LEU A 89 3.32 1.99 -7.80
C LEU A 89 3.43 1.18 -9.10
N GLU A 90 3.17 1.80 -10.24
CA GLU A 90 3.12 1.16 -11.56
C GLU A 90 2.22 -0.09 -11.62
N ILE A 91 1.14 -0.09 -10.83
CA ILE A 91 0.15 -1.17 -10.83
C ILE A 91 -1.22 -0.66 -11.28
N THR A 92 -1.97 -1.52 -11.97
CA THR A 92 -3.34 -1.24 -12.39
C THR A 92 -4.30 -2.14 -11.63
N VAL A 93 -5.10 -1.56 -10.73
CA VAL A 93 -6.09 -2.33 -9.98
C VAL A 93 -7.38 -2.40 -10.79
N THR A 94 -7.71 -3.58 -11.30
CA THR A 94 -8.89 -3.80 -12.16
C THR A 94 -10.06 -4.43 -11.40
N HIS A 95 -9.79 -5.40 -10.53
CA HIS A 95 -10.83 -6.17 -9.88
C HIS A 95 -10.40 -6.78 -8.54
N VAL A 96 -11.39 -7.20 -7.76
CA VAL A 96 -11.21 -8.03 -6.56
C VAL A 96 -12.27 -9.13 -6.58
N ILE A 97 -11.83 -10.39 -6.43
CA ILE A 97 -12.73 -11.55 -6.45
C ILE A 97 -12.67 -12.25 -5.09
N TRP A 98 -13.84 -12.59 -4.55
CA TRP A 98 -13.98 -13.45 -3.39
C TRP A 98 -15.14 -14.44 -3.59
N ALA A 99 -14.79 -15.70 -3.82
CA ALA A 99 -15.74 -16.75 -4.19
C ALA A 99 -16.59 -16.28 -5.40
N ASP A 100 -17.90 -16.12 -5.22
CA ASP A 100 -18.84 -15.65 -6.25
C ASP A 100 -18.99 -14.11 -6.31
N ASN A 101 -18.36 -13.37 -5.40
CA ASN A 101 -18.41 -11.91 -5.39
C ASN A 101 -17.29 -11.35 -6.25
N VAL A 102 -17.68 -10.63 -7.32
CA VAL A 102 -16.75 -9.91 -8.20
C VAL A 102 -16.96 -8.42 -8.03
N TYR A 103 -15.88 -7.72 -7.73
CA TYR A 103 -15.84 -6.26 -7.68
C TYR A 103 -14.93 -5.78 -8.80
N VAL A 104 -15.46 -4.99 -9.73
CA VAL A 104 -14.66 -4.30 -10.75
C VAL A 104 -14.42 -2.85 -10.35
N ILE A 105 -13.25 -2.33 -10.68
CA ILE A 105 -12.80 -0.99 -10.35
C ILE A 105 -12.48 -0.30 -11.67
N GLY A 106 -12.92 0.94 -11.84
CA GLY A 106 -12.68 1.70 -13.06
C GLY A 106 -12.71 3.20 -12.82
N THR A 107 -12.13 3.95 -13.75
CA THR A 107 -12.06 5.42 -13.70
C THR A 107 -13.33 6.11 -14.22
N SER A 108 -14.17 5.39 -14.96
CA SER A 108 -15.44 5.88 -15.49
C SER A 108 -16.55 4.83 -15.42
N LYS A 109 -17.82 5.28 -15.45
CA LYS A 109 -18.97 4.37 -15.49
C LYS A 109 -19.00 3.53 -16.77
N GLN A 110 -18.61 4.10 -17.90
CA GLN A 110 -18.55 3.37 -19.18
C GLN A 110 -17.53 2.23 -19.11
N MET A 111 -16.33 2.49 -18.56
CA MET A 111 -15.33 1.46 -18.36
C MET A 111 -15.87 0.30 -17.51
N ILE A 112 -16.58 0.59 -16.42
CA ILE A 112 -17.21 -0.45 -15.58
C ILE A 112 -18.27 -1.24 -16.37
N VAL A 113 -19.08 -0.57 -17.18
CA VAL A 113 -20.09 -1.22 -18.05
C VAL A 113 -19.40 -2.18 -19.03
N ASP A 114 -18.34 -1.74 -19.68
CA ASP A 114 -17.59 -2.55 -20.65
C ASP A 114 -16.93 -3.75 -19.98
N MET A 115 -16.31 -3.55 -18.80
CA MET A 115 -15.76 -4.65 -17.98
C MET A 115 -16.83 -5.68 -17.64
N LEU A 116 -17.98 -5.25 -17.12
CA LEU A 116 -19.07 -6.17 -16.76
C LEU A 116 -19.64 -6.89 -17.99
N ALA A 117 -19.75 -6.22 -19.15
CA ALA A 117 -20.19 -6.84 -20.38
C ALA A 117 -19.21 -7.94 -20.84
N MET A 118 -17.90 -7.64 -20.87
CA MET A 118 -16.86 -8.61 -21.23
C MET A 118 -16.81 -9.81 -20.27
N ALA A 119 -16.88 -9.56 -18.95
CA ALA A 119 -16.94 -10.64 -17.96
C ALA A 119 -18.17 -11.52 -18.16
N SER A 120 -19.33 -10.91 -18.47
CA SER A 120 -20.56 -11.65 -18.77
C SER A 120 -20.42 -12.54 -20.02
N MET A 121 -19.73 -12.05 -21.06
CA MET A 121 -19.45 -12.84 -22.26
C MET A 121 -18.57 -14.04 -21.96
N ALA A 122 -17.47 -13.82 -21.23
CA ALA A 122 -16.48 -14.86 -20.96
C ALA A 122 -17.01 -15.95 -20.02
N MET A 123 -17.88 -15.58 -19.07
CA MET A 123 -18.51 -16.52 -18.14
C MET A 123 -19.60 -17.40 -18.78
N ARG A 124 -20.21 -16.95 -19.88
CA ARG A 124 -21.39 -17.59 -20.45
C ARG A 124 -21.14 -19.01 -21.01
N PRO A 125 -20.06 -19.28 -21.78
CA PRO A 125 -19.73 -20.64 -22.23
C PRO A 125 -19.58 -21.64 -21.07
N TRP A 126 -19.20 -21.16 -19.89
CA TRP A 126 -19.04 -21.96 -18.67
C TRP A 126 -20.34 -22.16 -17.89
N GLY A 127 -21.47 -21.69 -18.43
CA GLY A 127 -22.79 -21.78 -17.80
C GLY A 127 -22.93 -20.95 -16.52
N LEU A 128 -22.14 -19.88 -16.40
CA LEU A 128 -22.19 -18.96 -15.26
C LEU A 128 -22.98 -17.70 -15.65
N PHE A 129 -23.93 -17.33 -14.78
CA PHE A 129 -24.81 -16.19 -14.99
C PHE A 129 -24.87 -15.34 -13.74
N TRP A 130 -24.98 -14.03 -13.93
CA TRP A 130 -25.15 -13.10 -12.82
C TRP A 130 -26.56 -13.18 -12.23
N LYS A 131 -26.65 -12.94 -10.93
CA LYS A 131 -27.92 -12.67 -10.26
C LYS A 131 -28.27 -11.19 -10.48
N PRO A 132 -29.33 -10.84 -11.27
CA PRO A 132 -29.58 -9.45 -11.64
C PRO A 132 -29.76 -8.52 -10.44
N SER A 133 -30.37 -9.00 -9.37
CA SER A 133 -30.60 -8.21 -8.14
C SER A 133 -29.32 -7.94 -7.32
N SER A 134 -28.18 -8.54 -7.66
CA SER A 134 -26.94 -8.38 -6.91
C SER A 134 -26.06 -7.24 -7.42
N PHE A 135 -26.37 -6.66 -8.59
CA PHE A 135 -25.60 -5.56 -9.14
C PHE A 135 -25.81 -4.28 -8.32
N SER A 136 -24.71 -3.58 -8.06
CA SER A 136 -24.72 -2.23 -7.54
C SER A 136 -23.36 -1.58 -7.81
N CYS A 137 -23.36 -0.27 -8.00
CA CYS A 137 -22.15 0.49 -8.26
C CYS A 137 -22.00 1.62 -7.25
N LEU A 138 -20.81 1.74 -6.66
CA LEU A 138 -20.45 2.89 -5.84
C LEU A 138 -19.62 3.86 -6.66
N ALA A 139 -20.14 5.07 -6.89
CA ALA A 139 -19.37 6.16 -7.46
C ALA A 139 -18.89 7.10 -6.33
N ASN A 140 -17.64 7.57 -6.41
CA ASN A 140 -17.19 8.64 -5.51
C ASN A 140 -18.02 9.92 -5.73
N ALA A 141 -18.00 10.82 -4.75
CA ALA A 141 -18.85 12.03 -4.79
C ALA A 141 -18.66 12.87 -6.07
N LYS A 142 -17.42 12.98 -6.55
CA LYS A 142 -17.05 13.74 -7.75
C LYS A 142 -17.57 13.09 -9.03
N ALA A 143 -17.44 11.76 -9.15
CA ALA A 143 -17.94 11.00 -10.28
C ALA A 143 -19.47 11.05 -10.35
N GLN A 144 -20.15 10.97 -9.20
CA GLN A 144 -21.61 11.09 -9.17
C GLN A 144 -22.09 12.48 -9.56
N SER A 145 -21.40 13.54 -9.12
CA SER A 145 -21.80 14.91 -9.47
C SER A 145 -21.62 15.22 -10.96
N MET A 146 -20.67 14.57 -11.63
CA MET A 146 -20.42 14.80 -13.06
C MET A 146 -21.41 14.09 -13.99
N ASP A 147 -21.73 12.83 -13.72
CA ASP A 147 -22.57 12.04 -14.64
C ASP A 147 -24.05 12.05 -14.25
N GLY A 148 -24.40 12.24 -12.98
CA GLY A 148 -25.79 12.39 -12.51
C GLY A 148 -26.68 11.14 -12.60
N ARG A 149 -26.35 10.16 -13.46
CA ARG A 149 -27.13 8.92 -13.66
C ARG A 149 -27.28 8.12 -12.37
N SER A 150 -28.51 7.68 -12.10
CA SER A 150 -28.88 6.84 -10.95
C SER A 150 -28.63 5.35 -11.19
N GLU A 151 -28.40 4.93 -12.43
CA GLU A 151 -28.19 3.55 -12.83
C GLU A 151 -27.31 3.46 -14.08
N MET A 152 -26.72 2.29 -14.29
CA MET A 152 -25.97 1.91 -15.49
C MET A 152 -26.65 0.70 -16.13
N GLN A 153 -26.69 0.67 -17.45
CA GLN A 153 -27.24 -0.44 -18.22
C GLN A 153 -26.08 -1.23 -18.80
N VAL A 154 -25.92 -2.49 -18.38
CA VAL A 154 -24.88 -3.38 -18.92
C VAL A 154 -25.51 -4.18 -20.06
N PRO A 155 -25.13 -3.90 -21.31
CA PRO A 155 -25.72 -4.57 -22.47
C PRO A 155 -25.38 -6.05 -22.44
N SER A 156 -26.33 -6.88 -22.88
CA SER A 156 -26.05 -8.26 -23.23
C SER A 156 -25.88 -8.37 -24.74
N LEU A 157 -24.93 -9.18 -25.19
CA LEU A 157 -24.77 -9.52 -26.61
C LEU A 157 -25.73 -10.62 -27.06
N ASP A 158 -26.54 -11.17 -26.16
CA ASP A 158 -27.64 -12.08 -26.48
C ASP A 158 -28.98 -11.32 -26.49
N PRO A 159 -29.72 -11.32 -27.60
CA PRO A 159 -31.06 -10.76 -27.67
C PRO A 159 -32.03 -11.35 -26.64
N ASN A 160 -31.80 -12.60 -26.19
CA ASN A 160 -32.67 -13.29 -25.24
C ASN A 160 -32.29 -13.08 -23.77
N THR A 161 -31.15 -12.43 -23.50
CA THR A 161 -30.71 -12.16 -22.13
C THR A 161 -31.05 -10.71 -21.78
N PRO A 162 -31.80 -10.45 -20.70
CA PRO A 162 -32.17 -9.10 -20.32
C PRO A 162 -30.93 -8.25 -20.01
N VAL A 163 -30.99 -6.97 -20.39
CA VAL A 163 -30.00 -5.96 -19.99
C VAL A 163 -29.92 -5.93 -18.47
N LEU A 164 -28.71 -5.93 -17.94
CA LEU A 164 -28.50 -5.92 -16.49
C LEU A 164 -28.45 -4.48 -16.00
N THR A 165 -29.44 -4.10 -15.19
CA THR A 165 -29.48 -2.80 -14.53
C THR A 165 -28.59 -2.81 -13.30
N CYS A 166 -27.61 -1.90 -13.25
CA CYS A 166 -26.71 -1.71 -12.13
C CYS A 166 -26.99 -0.36 -11.45
N PRO A 167 -27.76 -0.33 -10.34
CA PRO A 167 -28.07 0.91 -9.63
C PRO A 167 -26.81 1.53 -9.02
N VAL A 168 -26.71 2.86 -9.10
CA VAL A 168 -25.64 3.62 -8.47
C VAL A 168 -26.04 3.97 -7.04
N VAL A 169 -25.42 3.29 -6.08
CA VAL A 169 -25.78 3.36 -4.66
C VAL A 169 -24.93 4.40 -3.91
N ALA A 170 -25.46 4.89 -2.79
CA ALA A 170 -24.69 5.76 -1.87
C ALA A 170 -23.77 4.96 -0.94
N GLN A 171 -24.12 3.69 -0.69
CA GLN A 171 -23.41 2.77 0.18
C GLN A 171 -23.35 1.39 -0.48
N LEU A 172 -22.17 0.76 -0.44
CA LEU A 172 -21.94 -0.56 -0.99
C LEU A 172 -21.42 -1.48 0.10
N LEU A 173 -22.01 -2.68 0.22
CA LEU A 173 -21.58 -3.68 1.18
C LEU A 173 -20.59 -4.64 0.51
N VAL A 174 -19.35 -4.64 0.98
CA VAL A 174 -18.25 -5.49 0.49
C VAL A 174 -17.86 -6.46 1.58
N LEU A 175 -18.20 -7.74 1.43
CA LEU A 175 -17.90 -8.81 2.40
C LEU A 175 -18.27 -8.46 3.86
N GLY A 176 -19.33 -7.66 4.07
CA GLY A 176 -19.79 -7.21 5.39
C GLY A 176 -19.22 -5.88 5.89
N VAL A 177 -18.39 -5.21 5.09
CA VAL A 177 -17.85 -3.85 5.30
C VAL A 177 -18.65 -2.87 4.45
N CYS A 178 -19.22 -1.82 5.07
CA CYS A 178 -19.91 -0.77 4.30
C CYS A 178 -18.92 0.29 3.82
N LEU A 179 -18.90 0.51 2.51
CA LEU A 179 -18.22 1.62 1.86
C LEU A 179 -19.23 2.71 1.50
N ASP A 180 -18.83 3.97 1.58
CA ASP A 180 -19.61 5.12 1.13
C ASP A 180 -18.83 5.97 0.11
N ARG A 181 -19.51 6.95 -0.48
CA ARG A 181 -18.92 7.84 -1.50
C ARG A 181 -17.74 8.69 -0.99
N ALA A 182 -17.58 8.80 0.33
CA ALA A 182 -16.54 9.59 0.98
C ALA A 182 -15.33 8.73 1.35
N GLY A 183 -15.41 7.40 1.25
CA GLY A 183 -14.31 6.48 1.54
C GLY A 183 -13.87 6.49 3.01
N ASN A 184 -14.76 6.86 3.93
CA ASN A 184 -14.43 6.94 5.36
C ASN A 184 -14.99 5.72 6.14
N SER A 185 -14.39 5.41 7.28
CA SER A 185 -14.79 4.24 8.08
C SER A 185 -16.13 4.39 8.80
N GLN A 186 -16.75 5.58 8.81
CA GLN A 186 -17.97 5.86 9.57
C GLN A 186 -19.17 5.08 9.03
N CYS A 187 -19.28 4.85 7.70
CA CYS A 187 -20.34 3.97 7.19
C CYS A 187 -20.19 2.56 7.75
N SER A 188 -18.99 1.97 7.63
CA SER A 188 -18.73 0.62 8.12
C SER A 188 -19.02 0.50 9.62
N ILE A 189 -18.61 1.47 10.43
CA ILE A 189 -18.84 1.45 11.87
C ILE A 189 -20.33 1.51 12.19
N ARG A 190 -21.09 2.40 11.55
CA ARG A 190 -22.54 2.52 11.75
C ARG A 190 -23.26 1.24 11.33
N HIS A 191 -22.89 0.68 10.18
CA HIS A 191 -23.42 -0.61 9.72
C HIS A 191 -23.20 -1.72 10.76
N ARG A 192 -21.98 -1.85 11.30
CA ARG A 192 -21.69 -2.86 12.34
C ARG A 192 -22.37 -2.56 13.67
N LEU A 193 -22.57 -1.30 14.05
CA LEU A 193 -23.35 -0.92 15.24
C LEU A 193 -24.82 -1.34 15.11
N VAL A 194 -25.43 -1.17 13.94
CA VAL A 194 -26.80 -1.64 13.68
C VAL A 194 -26.87 -3.16 13.78
N ALA A 195 -25.96 -3.88 13.12
CA ALA A 195 -25.89 -5.34 13.18
C ALA A 195 -25.68 -5.86 14.61
N ALA A 196 -24.77 -5.23 15.36
CA ALA A 196 -24.54 -5.57 16.77
C ALA A 196 -25.74 -5.25 17.65
N SER A 197 -26.46 -4.15 17.39
CA SER A 197 -27.69 -3.81 18.10
C SER A 197 -28.78 -4.85 17.87
N GLN A 198 -29.01 -5.26 16.62
CA GLN A 198 -29.96 -6.33 16.28
C GLN A 198 -29.57 -7.65 16.99
N HIS A 199 -28.29 -8.02 16.94
CA HIS A 199 -27.76 -9.20 17.62
C HIS A 199 -28.00 -9.12 19.14
N TRP A 200 -27.72 -7.97 19.75
CA TRP A 200 -27.97 -7.69 21.17
C TRP A 200 -29.45 -7.87 21.52
N HIS A 201 -30.35 -7.25 20.75
CA HIS A 201 -31.79 -7.33 21.02
C HIS A 201 -32.32 -8.75 20.91
N ALA A 202 -31.90 -9.52 19.91
CA ALA A 202 -32.27 -10.92 19.74
C ALA A 202 -31.87 -11.81 20.94
N ARG A 203 -30.85 -11.41 21.72
CA ARG A 203 -30.33 -12.20 22.86
C ARG A 203 -30.47 -11.49 24.20
N ARG A 204 -31.14 -10.35 24.26
CA ARG A 204 -31.20 -9.50 25.45
C ARG A 204 -31.80 -10.24 26.65
N ALA A 205 -32.83 -11.05 26.43
CA ALA A 205 -33.45 -11.86 27.48
C ALA A 205 -32.43 -12.80 28.15
N GLN A 206 -31.60 -13.47 27.34
CA GLN A 206 -30.52 -14.34 27.82
C GLN A 206 -29.41 -13.55 28.50
N LEU A 207 -28.91 -12.48 27.86
CA LEU A 207 -27.79 -11.67 28.35
C LEU A 207 -28.13 -10.86 29.62
N CYS A 208 -29.40 -10.60 29.88
CA CYS A 208 -29.88 -9.92 31.08
C CYS A 208 -30.49 -10.86 32.12
N CYS A 209 -30.48 -12.18 31.90
CA CYS A 209 -31.02 -13.17 32.83
C CYS A 209 -30.21 -13.18 34.14
N ARG A 210 -30.83 -12.79 35.26
CA ARG A 210 -30.13 -12.66 36.55
C ARG A 210 -29.77 -14.00 37.20
N SER A 211 -30.40 -15.08 36.79
CA SER A 211 -30.07 -16.44 37.24
C SER A 211 -28.68 -16.89 36.77
N ALA A 212 -28.17 -16.31 35.68
CA ALA A 212 -26.81 -16.57 35.22
C ALA A 212 -25.80 -15.54 35.78
N PRO A 213 -24.59 -15.96 36.18
CA PRO A 213 -23.55 -15.08 36.68
C PRO A 213 -23.23 -13.94 35.70
N LEU A 214 -23.02 -12.73 36.23
CA LEU A 214 -22.72 -11.55 35.41
C LEU A 214 -21.48 -11.75 34.52
N ARG A 215 -20.45 -12.44 35.02
CA ARG A 215 -19.23 -12.75 34.27
C ARG A 215 -19.54 -13.56 33.01
N SER A 216 -20.25 -14.68 33.14
CA SER A 216 -20.61 -15.55 32.01
C SER A 216 -21.48 -14.83 30.97
N ARG A 217 -22.37 -13.93 31.42
CA ARG A 217 -23.19 -13.11 30.51
C ARG A 217 -22.35 -12.10 29.73
N ILE A 218 -21.36 -11.49 30.37
CA ILE A 218 -20.42 -10.57 29.72
C ILE A 218 -19.51 -11.34 28.75
N GLU A 219 -18.95 -12.47 29.15
CA GLU A 219 -18.15 -13.34 28.27
C GLU A 219 -18.96 -13.71 27.01
N ARG A 220 -20.22 -14.14 27.17
CA ARG A 220 -21.11 -14.42 26.04
C ARG A 220 -21.36 -13.18 25.16
N PHE A 221 -21.62 -12.02 25.76
CA PHE A 221 -21.77 -10.76 25.02
C PHE A 221 -20.54 -10.44 24.17
N TYR A 222 -19.34 -10.63 24.72
CA TYR A 222 -18.09 -10.42 23.99
C TYR A 222 -17.87 -11.45 22.87
N CYS A 223 -18.16 -12.72 23.13
CA CYS A 223 -18.02 -13.79 22.14
C CYS A 223 -19.05 -13.74 21.00
N THR A 224 -20.16 -13.00 21.13
CA THR A 224 -21.21 -12.95 20.10
C THR A 224 -21.47 -11.54 19.56
N VAL A 225 -21.93 -10.63 20.41
CA VAL A 225 -22.35 -9.28 20.00
C VAL A 225 -21.14 -8.41 19.66
N VAL A 226 -20.09 -8.44 20.48
CA VAL A 226 -18.87 -7.66 20.20
C VAL A 226 -18.13 -8.21 18.98
N ARG A 227 -18.09 -9.54 18.77
CA ARG A 227 -17.57 -10.12 17.52
C ARG A 227 -18.34 -9.64 16.29
N THR A 228 -19.66 -9.50 16.42
CA THR A 228 -20.48 -8.87 15.37
C THR A 228 -20.07 -7.41 15.18
N LEU A 229 -19.91 -6.63 16.25
CA LEU A 229 -19.50 -5.24 16.13
C LEU A 229 -18.14 -5.05 15.47
N LEU A 230 -17.15 -5.88 15.78
CA LEU A 230 -15.76 -5.69 15.36
C LEU A 230 -15.36 -6.44 14.08
N TYR A 231 -16.28 -7.13 13.44
CA TYR A 231 -16.03 -7.75 12.14
C TYR A 231 -15.63 -6.68 11.11
N GLY A 232 -14.51 -6.91 10.41
CA GLY A 232 -13.94 -5.95 9.46
C GLY A 232 -13.33 -4.69 10.08
N SER A 233 -13.24 -4.61 11.42
CA SER A 233 -12.72 -3.41 12.09
C SER A 233 -11.22 -3.17 11.90
N GLY A 234 -10.47 -4.17 11.43
CA GLY A 234 -9.04 -4.02 11.14
C GLY A 234 -8.72 -2.91 10.13
N GLY A 235 -9.61 -2.63 9.17
CA GLY A 235 -9.45 -1.56 8.19
C GLY A 235 -10.05 -0.21 8.59
N TRP A 236 -10.52 -0.04 9.84
CA TRP A 236 -11.11 1.22 10.28
C TRP A 236 -10.04 2.24 10.68
N SER A 237 -10.23 3.49 10.28
CA SER A 237 -9.43 4.62 10.73
C SER A 237 -9.74 4.97 12.19
N PRO A 238 -8.76 4.86 13.11
CA PRO A 238 -8.96 5.19 14.51
C PRO A 238 -9.22 6.68 14.74
N SER A 239 -10.19 7.00 15.59
CA SER A 239 -10.40 8.37 16.08
C SER A 239 -11.09 8.41 17.43
N VAL A 240 -11.05 9.57 18.09
CA VAL A 240 -11.78 9.83 19.35
C VAL A 240 -13.28 9.57 19.18
N SER A 241 -13.85 9.96 18.03
CA SER A 241 -15.26 9.74 17.71
C SER A 241 -15.58 8.24 17.62
N VAL A 242 -14.76 7.47 16.91
CA VAL A 242 -14.92 6.00 16.81
C VAL A 242 -14.86 5.35 18.19
N CYS A 243 -13.85 5.69 19.00
CA CYS A 243 -13.71 5.16 20.36
C CYS A 243 -14.93 5.54 21.23
N GLY A 244 -15.43 6.75 21.09
CA GLY A 244 -16.63 7.23 21.78
C GLY A 244 -17.88 6.42 21.43
N LEU A 245 -18.09 6.10 20.15
CA LEU A 245 -19.21 5.27 19.69
C LEU A 245 -19.12 3.85 20.23
N LEU A 246 -17.96 3.20 20.11
CA LEU A 246 -17.72 1.84 20.61
C LEU A 246 -17.93 1.75 22.13
N ARG A 247 -17.31 2.66 22.88
CA ARG A 247 -17.45 2.75 24.35
C ARG A 247 -18.89 3.01 24.78
N SER A 248 -19.61 3.85 24.04
CA SER A 248 -21.01 4.17 24.33
C SER A 248 -21.93 2.97 24.12
N PHE A 249 -21.72 2.20 23.05
CA PHE A 249 -22.46 0.96 22.80
C PHE A 249 -22.15 -0.10 23.87
N GLU A 250 -20.87 -0.33 24.16
CA GLU A 250 -20.40 -1.29 25.15
C GLU A 250 -21.03 -1.01 26.52
N LEU A 251 -20.85 0.20 27.05
CA LEU A 251 -21.31 0.54 28.39
C LEU A 251 -22.85 0.53 28.49
N ARG A 252 -23.58 0.81 27.40
CA ARG A 252 -25.04 0.70 27.36
C ARG A 252 -25.49 -0.75 27.57
N CYS A 253 -24.89 -1.69 26.85
CA CYS A 253 -25.18 -3.12 26.97
C CYS A 253 -24.75 -3.64 28.36
N LEU A 254 -23.54 -3.30 28.81
CA LEU A 254 -23.03 -3.71 30.12
C LEU A 254 -23.89 -3.19 31.28
N ARG A 255 -24.36 -1.94 31.25
CA ARG A 255 -25.28 -1.41 32.28
C ARG A 255 -26.60 -2.17 32.31
N ALA A 256 -27.14 -2.52 31.13
CA ALA A 256 -28.35 -3.33 31.04
C ALA A 256 -28.15 -4.72 31.66
N MET A 257 -27.02 -5.39 31.39
CA MET A 257 -26.69 -6.70 31.99
C MET A 257 -26.45 -6.61 33.51
N LEU A 258 -25.83 -5.52 33.98
CA LEU A 258 -25.61 -5.28 35.42
C LEU A 258 -26.94 -5.09 36.16
N GLY A 259 -27.94 -4.45 35.52
CA GLY A 259 -29.30 -4.34 36.04
C GLY A 259 -29.45 -3.51 37.32
N ARG A 260 -28.48 -2.64 37.66
CA ARG A 260 -28.57 -1.76 38.83
C ARG A 260 -29.62 -0.67 38.61
N ARG A 261 -30.54 -0.50 39.56
CA ARG A 261 -31.54 0.57 39.55
C ARG A 261 -30.93 1.91 39.96
N ARG A 262 -31.54 2.99 39.48
CA ARG A 262 -31.29 4.37 39.90
C ARG A 262 -31.87 4.59 41.30
N LYS A 263 -31.16 5.32 42.17
CA LYS A 263 -31.70 5.71 43.48
C LYS A 263 -32.76 6.82 43.31
N PRO A 264 -33.66 7.03 44.30
CA PRO A 264 -34.74 8.03 44.17
C PRO A 264 -34.26 9.44 43.81
N ASN A 265 -33.16 9.91 44.43
CA ASN A 265 -32.62 11.27 44.25
C ASN A 265 -31.35 11.33 43.39
N GLU A 266 -31.05 10.26 42.65
CA GLU A 266 -29.84 10.18 41.82
C GLU A 266 -30.18 10.57 40.38
N SER A 267 -29.42 11.50 39.81
CA SER A 267 -29.52 11.85 38.39
C SER A 267 -29.11 10.67 37.49
N TYR A 268 -29.49 10.73 36.21
CA TYR A 268 -29.05 9.71 35.25
C TYR A 268 -27.52 9.64 35.13
N VAL A 269 -26.85 10.80 35.17
CA VAL A 269 -25.38 10.90 35.05
C VAL A 269 -24.69 10.27 36.25
N GLU A 270 -25.17 10.52 37.47
CA GLU A 270 -24.63 9.91 38.69
C GLU A 270 -24.83 8.39 38.70
N TRP A 271 -26.03 7.93 38.33
CA TRP A 271 -26.31 6.50 38.18
C TRP A 271 -25.39 5.83 37.16
N ALA A 272 -25.20 6.47 36.00
CA ALA A 272 -24.33 5.97 34.96
C ALA A 272 -22.87 5.93 35.45
N ARG A 273 -22.39 6.97 36.13
CA ARG A 273 -21.04 7.05 36.71
C ARG A 273 -20.81 5.94 37.74
N ARG A 274 -21.75 5.75 38.67
CA ARG A 274 -21.71 4.69 39.70
C ARG A 274 -21.75 3.28 39.08
N SER A 275 -22.61 3.08 38.08
CA SER A 275 -22.72 1.80 37.38
C SER A 275 -21.46 1.49 36.56
N ASN A 276 -20.94 2.48 35.83
CA ASN A 276 -19.70 2.36 35.06
C ASN A 276 -18.49 2.10 35.98
N ALA A 277 -18.42 2.74 37.16
CA ALA A 277 -17.36 2.47 38.13
C ALA A 277 -17.38 1.01 38.62
N ARG A 278 -18.57 0.47 38.92
CA ARG A 278 -18.70 -0.96 39.27
C ARG A 278 -18.31 -1.87 38.11
N LEU A 279 -18.75 -1.56 36.89
CA LEU A 279 -18.39 -2.32 35.69
C LEU A 279 -16.89 -2.34 35.48
N ARG A 280 -16.21 -1.18 35.54
CA ARG A 280 -14.75 -1.10 35.41
C ARG A 280 -14.04 -1.97 36.45
N ALA A 281 -14.47 -1.93 37.71
CA ALA A 281 -13.89 -2.78 38.75
C ALA A 281 -14.09 -4.28 38.48
N CYS A 282 -15.25 -4.69 37.96
CA CYS A 282 -15.50 -6.08 37.58
C CYS A 282 -14.66 -6.51 36.38
N LEU A 283 -14.67 -5.71 35.29
CA LEU A 283 -13.93 -6.02 34.06
C LEU A 283 -12.42 -6.11 34.33
N HIS A 284 -11.88 -5.17 35.11
CA HIS A 284 -10.48 -5.19 35.54
C HIS A 284 -10.16 -6.46 36.32
N ARG A 285 -10.99 -6.83 37.32
CA ARG A 285 -10.81 -8.06 38.11
C ARG A 285 -10.80 -9.32 37.25
N TRP A 286 -11.56 -9.34 36.16
CA TRP A 286 -11.65 -10.50 35.27
C TRP A 286 -10.67 -10.46 34.09
N GLY A 287 -9.86 -9.41 33.96
CA GLY A 287 -8.99 -9.22 32.79
C GLY A 287 -9.77 -9.06 31.47
N GLN A 288 -11.04 -8.63 31.53
CA GLN A 288 -11.87 -8.48 30.34
C GLN A 288 -11.46 -7.21 29.58
N LEU A 289 -10.93 -7.40 28.37
CA LEU A 289 -10.61 -6.30 27.46
C LEU A 289 -11.87 -5.57 27.02
N SER A 290 -11.79 -4.25 26.95
CA SER A 290 -12.83 -3.38 26.39
C SER A 290 -12.96 -3.53 24.87
N VAL A 291 -14.07 -3.05 24.31
CA VAL A 291 -14.29 -3.07 22.85
C VAL A 291 -13.22 -2.27 22.10
N CYS A 292 -12.77 -1.13 22.66
CA CYS A 292 -11.69 -0.34 22.04
C CYS A 292 -10.34 -1.09 22.05
N GLN A 293 -10.02 -1.82 23.11
CA GLN A 293 -8.81 -2.66 23.15
C GLN A 293 -8.87 -3.74 22.08
N LEU A 294 -10.01 -4.42 21.95
CA LEU A 294 -10.20 -5.46 20.93
C LEU A 294 -10.16 -4.89 19.50
N PHE A 295 -10.69 -3.68 19.30
CA PHE A 295 -10.56 -2.96 18.02
C PHE A 295 -9.09 -2.72 17.68
N PHE A 296 -8.29 -2.17 18.60
CA PHE A 296 -6.86 -1.94 18.34
C PHE A 296 -6.07 -3.23 18.15
N LYS A 297 -6.40 -4.31 18.88
CA LYS A 297 -5.83 -5.63 18.60
C LYS A 297 -6.18 -6.12 17.19
N SER A 298 -7.40 -5.87 16.72
CA SER A 298 -7.84 -6.24 15.37
C SER A 298 -7.11 -5.43 14.29
N LEU A 299 -6.94 -4.12 14.51
CA LEU A 299 -6.15 -3.23 13.65
C LEU A 299 -4.69 -3.68 13.55
N HIS A 300 -4.02 -3.93 14.68
CA HIS A 300 -2.64 -4.40 14.72
C HIS A 300 -2.46 -5.77 14.04
N GLY A 301 -3.37 -6.72 14.32
CA GLY A 301 -3.36 -8.02 13.68
C GLY A 301 -3.56 -7.94 12.17
N TRP A 302 -4.51 -7.10 11.73
CA TRP A 302 -4.78 -6.85 10.32
C TRP A 302 -3.59 -6.20 9.62
N ALA A 303 -3.00 -5.17 10.23
CA ALA A 303 -1.82 -4.49 9.69
C ALA A 303 -0.67 -5.46 9.42
N GLY A 304 -0.34 -6.30 10.41
CA GLY A 304 0.70 -7.30 10.22
C GLY A 304 0.35 -8.32 9.11
N HIS A 305 -0.92 -8.72 9.02
CA HIS A 305 -1.36 -9.65 7.97
C HIS A 305 -1.19 -9.05 6.57
N VAL A 306 -1.64 -7.82 6.35
CA VAL A 306 -1.59 -7.19 5.03
C VAL A 306 -0.18 -6.73 4.62
N CYS A 307 0.67 -6.31 5.57
CA CYS A 307 2.05 -5.95 5.27
C CYS A 307 2.92 -7.15 4.85
N ARG A 308 2.58 -8.35 5.35
CA ARG A 308 3.19 -9.63 4.97
C ARG A 308 2.54 -10.28 3.73
N ALA A 309 1.63 -9.58 3.05
CA ALA A 309 1.11 -10.07 1.78
C ALA A 309 2.28 -10.25 0.78
N PRO A 310 2.30 -11.35 0.01
CA PRO A 310 3.25 -11.56 -1.08
C PRO A 310 3.30 -10.38 -2.06
N ALA A 311 4.48 -10.11 -2.63
CA ALA A 311 4.70 -8.96 -3.51
C ALA A 311 3.98 -9.08 -4.86
N ASP A 312 3.60 -10.28 -5.28
CA ASP A 312 2.78 -10.56 -6.46
C ASP A 312 1.30 -10.19 -6.29
N LEU A 313 0.86 -9.85 -5.07
CA LEU A 313 -0.52 -9.40 -4.83
C LEU A 313 -0.61 -7.87 -4.83
N ASP A 314 -1.58 -7.31 -5.57
CA ASP A 314 -1.91 -5.88 -5.55
C ASP A 314 -2.08 -5.31 -4.14
N LEU A 315 -2.59 -6.11 -3.20
CA LEU A 315 -2.74 -5.72 -1.80
C LEU A 315 -1.41 -5.26 -1.17
N HIS A 316 -0.30 -5.90 -1.53
CA HIS A 316 1.04 -5.52 -1.06
C HIS A 316 1.36 -4.07 -1.44
N HIS A 317 1.04 -3.69 -2.67
CA HIS A 317 1.29 -2.36 -3.21
C HIS A 317 0.28 -1.34 -2.65
N VAL A 318 -1.01 -1.66 -2.65
CA VAL A 318 -2.09 -0.76 -2.18
C VAL A 318 -1.89 -0.34 -0.71
N VAL A 319 -1.42 -1.24 0.15
CA VAL A 319 -1.12 -0.93 1.56
C VAL A 319 0.02 0.08 1.70
N ARG A 320 0.96 0.08 0.74
CA ARG A 320 2.12 0.99 0.68
C ARG A 320 1.84 2.24 -0.13
N TRP A 321 0.65 2.35 -0.72
CA TRP A 321 0.25 3.53 -1.47
C TRP A 321 -0.10 4.69 -0.54
N ARG A 322 0.52 5.86 -0.77
CA ARG A 322 0.23 7.15 -0.07
C ARG A 322 0.26 7.07 1.45
N THR A 323 1.29 6.45 2.01
CA THR A 323 1.49 6.30 3.45
C THR A 323 1.62 7.65 4.19
N ILE A 324 1.62 7.62 5.52
CA ILE A 324 1.93 8.77 6.36
C ILE A 324 3.35 9.27 6.09
N ALA A 325 4.32 8.38 5.85
CA ALA A 325 5.67 8.76 5.46
C ALA A 325 5.68 9.51 4.12
N TRP A 326 4.96 8.98 3.11
CA TRP A 326 4.75 9.68 1.84
C TRP A 326 4.12 11.06 2.03
N TRP A 327 3.11 11.18 2.89
CA TRP A 327 2.48 12.48 3.16
C TRP A 327 3.45 13.47 3.82
N GLN A 328 4.26 13.01 4.78
CA GLN A 328 5.27 13.85 5.42
C GLN A 328 6.31 14.32 4.41
N ALA A 329 6.78 13.45 3.51
CA ALA A 329 7.67 13.82 2.42
C ALA A 329 7.03 14.89 1.52
N LEU A 330 5.76 14.70 1.11
CA LEU A 330 5.04 15.67 0.29
C LEU A 330 4.86 17.03 1.00
N GLN A 331 4.71 17.03 2.32
CA GLN A 331 4.61 18.25 3.11
C GLN A 331 5.92 19.03 3.14
N ILE A 332 7.06 18.35 3.25
CA ILE A 332 8.39 18.97 3.16
C ILE A 332 8.56 19.62 1.77
N VAL A 333 8.15 18.93 0.70
CA VAL A 333 8.15 19.49 -0.66
C VAL A 333 7.23 20.71 -0.75
N GLY A 334 6.02 20.64 -0.21
CA GLY A 334 5.07 21.77 -0.19
C GLY A 334 5.57 22.98 0.61
N GLU A 335 6.31 22.78 1.70
CA GLU A 335 6.97 23.87 2.43
C GLU A 335 8.07 24.55 1.58
N SER A 336 8.74 23.79 0.71
CA SER A 336 9.75 24.32 -0.22
C SER A 336 9.17 24.94 -1.50
N ASP A 337 7.98 24.52 -1.93
CA ASP A 337 7.22 25.06 -3.08
C ASP A 337 5.94 25.78 -2.62
N PHE A 338 6.10 26.80 -1.78
CA PHE A 338 4.97 27.55 -1.21
C PHE A 338 4.06 28.20 -2.27
N ARG A 339 4.59 28.50 -3.46
CA ARG A 339 3.82 29.07 -4.58
C ARG A 339 3.12 28.00 -5.42
N ASN A 340 3.30 26.73 -5.11
CA ASN A 340 2.79 25.59 -5.87
C ASN A 340 3.15 25.66 -7.36
N VAL A 341 4.37 26.10 -7.67
CA VAL A 341 4.85 26.23 -9.05
C VAL A 341 4.86 24.86 -9.73
N MET A 342 5.09 23.80 -8.97
CA MET A 342 5.11 22.42 -9.44
C MET A 342 3.71 21.77 -9.50
N GLY A 343 2.63 22.51 -9.19
CA GLY A 343 1.26 22.06 -9.44
C GLY A 343 0.74 20.92 -8.55
N TRP A 344 1.34 20.68 -7.38
CA TRP A 344 0.90 19.64 -6.45
C TRP A 344 -0.45 19.99 -5.80
N ARG A 345 -1.32 18.98 -5.63
CA ARG A 345 -2.68 19.19 -5.07
C ARG A 345 -2.71 19.54 -3.58
N HIS A 346 -1.58 19.50 -2.89
CA HIS A 346 -1.49 19.59 -1.42
C HIS A 346 -0.44 20.61 -0.93
N ALA A 347 -0.35 21.76 -1.61
CA ALA A 347 0.58 22.86 -1.31
C ALA A 347 0.43 23.53 0.07
N ARG A 348 -0.44 23.03 0.95
CA ARG A 348 -0.64 23.59 2.30
C ARG A 348 -0.40 22.52 3.37
N PRO A 349 0.25 22.90 4.49
CA PRO A 349 0.24 22.14 5.74
C PRO A 349 -1.15 21.63 6.10
N GLY A 350 -1.30 20.31 6.09
CA GLY A 350 -2.56 19.64 6.35
C GLY A 350 -2.38 18.36 7.16
N ASN A 351 -3.41 17.99 7.92
CA ASN A 351 -3.45 16.73 8.66
C ASN A 351 -3.96 15.63 7.72
N HIS A 352 -3.09 14.66 7.42
CA HIS A 352 -3.49 13.44 6.74
C HIS A 352 -3.59 12.32 7.78
N THR A 353 -4.82 11.99 8.18
CA THR A 353 -5.07 10.88 9.11
C THR A 353 -5.47 9.65 8.32
N ARG A 354 -4.77 8.54 8.53
CA ARG A 354 -5.06 7.24 7.93
C ARG A 354 -5.27 6.18 9.01
N TRP A 355 -5.72 5.01 8.56
CA TRP A 355 -5.83 3.83 9.42
C TRP A 355 -4.50 3.44 10.07
N GLU A 356 -3.39 3.66 9.37
CA GLU A 356 -2.04 3.35 9.84
C GLU A 356 -1.44 4.39 10.79
N THR A 357 -2.09 5.56 10.98
CA THR A 357 -1.53 6.64 11.80
C THR A 357 -1.09 6.17 13.20
N PRO A 358 -1.87 5.38 13.96
CA PRO A 358 -1.40 4.91 15.26
C PRO A 358 -0.22 3.95 15.19
N LEU A 359 -0.08 3.18 14.10
CA LEU A 359 1.04 2.25 13.91
C LEU A 359 2.32 3.06 13.67
N PHE A 360 2.26 4.03 12.75
CA PHE A 360 3.34 4.97 12.51
C PHE A 360 3.74 5.73 13.79
N SER A 361 2.77 6.24 14.55
CA SER A 361 3.06 6.95 15.81
C SER A 361 3.65 6.06 16.90
N THR A 362 3.35 4.77 16.91
CA THR A 362 3.88 3.83 17.92
C THR A 362 5.28 3.34 17.54
N PHE A 363 5.50 3.04 16.26
CA PHE A 363 6.64 2.26 15.79
C PHE A 363 7.57 3.01 14.81
N GLY A 364 7.22 4.23 14.41
CA GLY A 364 8.01 5.05 13.49
C GLY A 364 7.70 4.81 12.01
N SER A 365 8.52 5.41 11.13
CA SER A 365 8.39 5.30 9.66
C SER A 365 8.50 3.87 9.16
N ASP A 366 9.34 3.06 9.80
CA ASP A 366 9.68 1.71 9.34
C ASP A 366 8.79 0.63 9.97
N TRP A 367 7.65 1.03 10.54
CA TRP A 367 6.76 0.10 11.24
C TRP A 367 6.35 -1.10 10.37
N MET A 368 6.21 -0.92 9.05
CA MET A 368 5.89 -2.01 8.12
C MET A 368 7.00 -3.07 8.12
N ALA A 369 8.28 -2.70 8.18
CA ALA A 369 9.40 -3.63 8.25
C ALA A 369 9.38 -4.46 9.54
N THR A 370 8.92 -3.85 10.65
CA THR A 370 8.76 -4.56 11.94
C THR A 370 7.70 -5.68 11.88
N THR A 371 6.81 -5.67 10.88
CA THR A 371 5.79 -6.70 10.71
C THR A 371 6.30 -8.00 10.08
N SER A 372 7.53 -8.01 9.55
CA SER A 372 8.09 -9.13 8.78
C SER A 372 8.08 -10.44 9.56
N SER A 373 8.41 -10.39 10.85
CA SER A 373 8.29 -11.55 11.75
C SER A 373 6.93 -11.57 12.43
N ARG A 374 6.13 -12.61 12.17
CA ARG A 374 4.83 -12.81 12.80
C ARG A 374 4.93 -12.88 14.33
N THR A 375 5.96 -13.54 14.84
CA THR A 375 6.18 -13.71 16.29
C THR A 375 6.58 -12.41 16.95
N LEU A 376 7.54 -11.67 16.38
CA LEU A 376 7.97 -10.38 16.93
C LEU A 376 6.82 -9.36 16.86
N TRP A 377 6.08 -9.33 15.74
CA TRP A 377 4.91 -8.48 15.61
C TRP A 377 3.85 -8.78 16.68
N ALA A 378 3.53 -10.06 16.90
CA ALA A 378 2.57 -10.44 17.92
C ALA A 378 2.97 -9.97 19.33
N ALA A 379 4.26 -9.93 19.64
CA ALA A 379 4.78 -9.44 20.92
C ALA A 379 4.58 -7.92 21.12
N THR A 380 4.41 -7.13 20.06
CA THR A 380 4.23 -5.67 20.16
C THR A 380 2.78 -5.22 20.39
N VAL A 381 1.82 -6.15 20.38
CA VAL A 381 0.39 -5.81 20.41
C VAL A 381 -0.03 -5.06 21.67
N GLU A 382 0.49 -5.43 22.84
CA GLU A 382 0.13 -4.75 24.10
C GLU A 382 0.71 -3.33 24.16
N THR A 383 1.95 -3.15 23.70
CA THR A 383 2.59 -1.82 23.55
C THR A 383 1.75 -0.92 22.64
N PHE A 384 1.34 -1.43 21.48
CA PHE A 384 0.50 -0.70 20.54
C PHE A 384 -0.85 -0.30 21.12
N VAL A 385 -1.54 -1.26 21.76
CA VAL A 385 -2.86 -1.03 22.36
C VAL A 385 -2.77 0.00 23.48
N HIS A 386 -1.77 -0.11 24.35
CA HIS A 386 -1.56 0.82 25.46
C HIS A 386 -1.25 2.24 24.97
N PHE A 387 -0.32 2.39 24.03
CA PHE A 387 0.04 3.68 23.44
C PHE A 387 -1.17 4.33 22.76
N THR A 388 -1.86 3.59 21.89
CA THR A 388 -2.97 4.12 21.11
C THR A 388 -4.16 4.50 21.99
N LEU A 389 -4.48 3.71 23.02
CA LEU A 389 -5.52 4.09 23.99
C LEU A 389 -5.15 5.38 24.74
N GLY A 390 -3.93 5.45 25.28
CA GLY A 390 -3.46 6.61 26.02
C GLY A 390 -3.51 7.88 25.17
N ALA A 391 -3.13 7.77 23.89
CA ALA A 391 -3.23 8.85 22.92
C ALA A 391 -4.68 9.33 22.72
N MET A 392 -5.62 8.41 22.49
CA MET A 392 -7.03 8.74 22.27
C MET A 392 -7.66 9.39 23.51
N GLU A 393 -7.26 8.98 24.72
CA GLU A 393 -7.71 9.59 25.97
C GLU A 393 -7.09 10.96 26.23
N GLY A 394 -5.81 11.14 25.89
CA GLY A 394 -5.12 12.44 25.91
C GLY A 394 -5.78 13.45 24.98
N LEU A 395 -6.11 13.03 23.75
CA LEU A 395 -6.83 13.84 22.76
C LEU A 395 -8.25 14.19 23.24
N HIS A 396 -8.98 13.23 23.80
CA HIS A 396 -10.33 13.46 24.32
C HIS A 396 -10.35 14.45 25.49
N SER A 397 -9.33 14.41 26.34
CA SER A 397 -9.20 15.31 27.50
C SER A 397 -8.60 16.67 27.17
N GLY A 398 -8.27 16.94 25.90
CA GLY A 398 -7.65 18.20 25.46
C GLY A 398 -6.22 18.40 25.99
N LYS A 399 -5.59 17.36 26.55
CA LYS A 399 -4.24 17.44 27.12
C LYS A 399 -3.17 17.74 26.07
N PHE A 400 -3.41 17.34 24.82
CA PHE A 400 -2.55 17.63 23.66
C PHE A 400 -3.40 17.73 22.39
N SER A 401 -2.93 18.45 21.36
CA SER A 401 -3.61 18.53 20.05
C SER A 401 -3.25 17.35 19.15
N PHE A 402 -4.09 17.04 18.14
CA PHE A 402 -3.79 16.00 17.14
C PHE A 402 -2.48 16.29 16.37
N ALA A 403 -2.20 17.56 16.11
CA ALA A 403 -0.94 18.00 15.53
C ALA A 403 0.26 17.74 16.46
N THR A 404 0.07 17.86 17.78
CA THR A 404 1.09 17.54 18.79
C THR A 404 1.34 16.03 18.91
N PHE A 405 0.30 15.21 18.72
CA PHE A 405 0.40 13.75 18.71
C PHE A 405 1.20 13.22 17.52
N LEU A 406 1.08 13.85 16.35
CA LEU A 406 1.90 13.54 15.17
C LEU A 406 3.32 14.14 15.23
N ARG A 407 3.56 15.17 16.06
CA ARG A 407 4.81 15.98 16.10
C ARG A 407 5.79 15.62 17.24
N ARG A 408 5.88 14.38 17.72
CA ARG A 408 7.02 13.98 18.59
C ARG A 408 7.70 12.73 18.04
N PRO A 409 8.99 12.85 17.70
CA PRO A 409 10.05 12.63 18.69
C PRO A 409 10.55 13.92 19.31
N SER A 410 11.08 13.81 20.52
CA SER A 410 11.71 14.87 21.30
C SER A 410 12.73 15.68 20.51
N THR A 411 12.69 17.00 20.70
CA THR A 411 13.62 18.02 20.22
C THR A 411 15.07 17.89 20.76
N THR A 412 15.47 16.72 21.26
CA THR A 412 16.79 16.47 21.88
C THR A 412 17.57 15.32 21.26
N GLN A 413 17.09 14.70 20.18
CA GLN A 413 17.90 13.85 19.30
C GLN A 413 17.55 14.15 17.85
N ARG A 414 18.20 15.18 17.28
CA ARG A 414 18.40 15.26 15.84
C ARG A 414 19.53 14.29 15.47
N SER A 415 19.27 12.99 15.50
CA SER A 415 19.92 12.08 14.56
C SER A 415 19.06 12.13 13.30
N LEU A 416 19.50 12.93 12.33
CA LEU A 416 18.93 12.93 10.98
C LEU A 416 19.01 11.50 10.45
N VAL A 417 17.86 10.90 10.19
CA VAL A 417 17.78 9.62 9.49
C VAL A 417 18.18 9.90 8.03
N PRO A 418 19.14 9.15 7.43
CA PRO A 418 19.54 9.36 6.04
C PRO A 418 18.38 9.13 5.08
N PHE A 419 18.47 9.75 3.90
CA PHE A 419 17.56 9.59 2.76
C PHE A 419 17.08 8.15 2.58
N ALA A 420 15.82 7.90 2.96
CA ALA A 420 15.09 6.71 2.57
C ALA A 420 13.88 7.15 1.74
N VAL A 421 14.00 6.89 0.43
CA VAL A 421 12.91 6.68 -0.54
C VAL A 421 11.97 7.87 -0.76
N ILE A 422 12.25 8.65 -1.81
CA ILE A 422 11.25 9.46 -2.51
C ILE A 422 11.04 8.83 -3.91
N PRO A 423 9.84 8.39 -4.28
CA PRO A 423 9.49 8.19 -5.67
C PRO A 423 8.77 9.46 -6.18
N VAL A 424 9.44 10.23 -7.05
CA VAL A 424 8.75 11.14 -7.98
C VAL A 424 9.48 11.16 -9.32
N LEU A 425 8.77 10.67 -10.33
CA LEU A 425 9.10 10.75 -11.75
C LEU A 425 8.99 12.20 -12.28
N MET A 426 10.04 12.59 -12.99
CA MET A 426 10.16 13.61 -14.05
C MET A 426 9.11 13.39 -15.16
N SER A 427 8.70 14.31 -16.04
CA SER A 427 9.16 15.65 -16.46
C SER A 427 8.14 16.29 -17.44
N SER A 428 8.32 17.58 -17.72
CA SER A 428 8.37 18.14 -19.09
C SER A 428 9.60 19.07 -19.07
N GLU A 429 10.66 19.00 -19.86
CA GLU A 429 11.02 18.34 -21.11
C GLU A 429 12.53 18.02 -21.02
N ILE A 430 12.97 16.79 -21.28
CA ILE A 430 14.35 16.50 -21.75
C ILE A 430 14.26 15.28 -22.68
N HIS A 431 14.68 15.46 -23.93
CA HIS A 431 14.82 14.38 -24.91
C HIS A 431 16.03 13.50 -24.56
N PHE A 432 15.78 12.23 -24.26
CA PHE A 432 16.76 11.17 -24.46
C PHE A 432 16.10 10.07 -25.30
N SER A 433 16.83 9.65 -26.34
CA SER A 433 16.38 8.78 -27.42
C SER A 433 15.76 7.48 -26.93
N ASN A 434 14.56 7.19 -27.46
CA ASN A 434 13.91 5.89 -27.41
C ASN A 434 14.80 4.79 -27.98
N THR A 435 15.47 4.05 -27.11
CA THR A 435 15.78 2.64 -27.34
C THR A 435 15.40 1.90 -26.08
N ALA A 436 14.34 1.10 -26.22
CA ALA A 436 13.82 0.22 -25.21
C ALA A 436 14.92 -0.67 -24.63
N LEU A 437 15.14 -0.58 -23.31
CA LEU A 437 15.79 -1.63 -22.56
C LEU A 437 14.72 -2.68 -22.23
N ASP A 438 14.89 -3.83 -22.85
CA ASP A 438 14.07 -5.03 -22.78
C ASP A 438 14.03 -5.56 -21.34
N ALA A 439 12.89 -5.43 -20.65
CA ALA A 439 12.74 -5.73 -19.22
C ALA A 439 12.62 -7.24 -18.90
N ARG A 440 13.33 -8.12 -19.61
CA ARG A 440 13.34 -9.57 -19.39
C ARG A 440 14.61 -10.15 -18.77
N ARG A 441 15.54 -9.31 -18.28
CA ARG A 441 16.65 -9.73 -17.42
C ARG A 441 16.78 -8.74 -16.26
N ALA A 442 16.58 -9.21 -15.03
CA ALA A 442 16.84 -8.39 -13.85
C ALA A 442 18.33 -8.02 -13.80
N PRO A 443 18.71 -6.73 -13.76
CA PRO A 443 20.08 -6.31 -13.52
C PRO A 443 20.62 -6.89 -12.21
N ALA A 444 21.82 -7.46 -12.21
CA ALA A 444 22.54 -7.73 -10.98
C ALA A 444 22.87 -6.38 -10.30
N CYS A 445 22.23 -6.09 -9.16
CA CYS A 445 22.44 -4.87 -8.41
C CYS A 445 23.93 -4.68 -8.04
N ARG A 446 24.53 -3.54 -8.40
CA ARG A 446 25.96 -3.24 -8.15
C ARG A 446 26.13 -2.25 -7.00
N ARG A 447 27.17 -2.43 -6.17
CA ARG A 447 27.44 -1.48 -5.07
C ARG A 447 28.19 -0.27 -5.60
N VAL A 448 27.75 0.94 -5.25
CA VAL A 448 28.30 2.19 -5.78
C VAL A 448 28.65 3.15 -4.64
N VAL A 449 29.77 3.86 -4.79
CA VAL A 449 30.14 5.02 -3.98
C VAL A 449 30.75 6.12 -4.85
N PHE A 450 30.34 7.35 -4.61
CA PHE A 450 30.87 8.57 -5.19
C PHE A 450 31.78 9.26 -4.17
N CYS A 451 33.00 9.54 -4.56
CA CYS A 451 34.04 10.13 -3.73
C CYS A 451 34.36 11.53 -4.24
N LEU A 452 34.26 12.52 -3.36
CA LEU A 452 34.58 13.92 -3.64
C LEU A 452 35.32 14.52 -2.45
N ASP A 453 36.12 15.55 -2.65
CA ASP A 453 36.83 16.27 -1.58
C ASP A 453 36.08 17.49 -1.04
N SER A 454 34.96 17.86 -1.66
CA SER A 454 34.06 18.92 -1.18
C SER A 454 33.00 18.38 -0.21
N GLU A 455 33.22 18.56 1.10
CA GLU A 455 32.24 18.19 2.13
C GLU A 455 30.89 18.90 1.93
N VAL A 456 30.92 20.17 1.49
CA VAL A 456 29.70 20.95 1.24
C VAL A 456 28.83 20.30 0.17
N VAL A 457 29.43 19.95 -0.97
CA VAL A 457 28.73 19.31 -2.10
C VAL A 457 28.23 17.91 -1.72
N VAL A 458 29.04 17.13 -1.01
CA VAL A 458 28.64 15.81 -0.48
C VAL A 458 27.42 15.94 0.43
N HIS A 459 27.44 16.86 1.39
CA HIS A 459 26.31 17.07 2.31
C HIS A 459 25.08 17.65 1.61
N TRP A 460 25.23 18.46 0.56
CA TRP A 460 24.10 18.93 -0.25
C TRP A 460 23.45 17.81 -1.06
N ILE A 461 24.23 16.99 -1.75
CA ILE A 461 23.70 15.89 -2.57
C ILE A 461 23.17 14.75 -1.69
N ASN A 462 23.78 14.47 -0.54
CA ASN A 462 23.19 13.57 0.46
C ASN A 462 21.96 14.18 1.15
N GLY A 463 21.68 15.47 0.91
CA GLY A 463 20.58 16.25 1.49
C GLY A 463 20.64 16.38 3.01
N GLU A 464 21.85 16.30 3.56
CA GLU A 464 22.16 16.51 4.97
C GLU A 464 22.16 18.01 5.28
N TRP A 465 22.64 18.84 4.34
CA TRP A 465 22.73 20.30 4.49
C TRP A 465 21.83 21.01 3.47
N ARG A 466 21.34 22.20 3.85
CA ARG A 466 20.57 23.05 2.94
C ARG A 466 21.51 23.70 1.93
N VAL A 467 21.14 23.66 0.64
CA VAL A 467 21.86 24.36 -0.43
C VAL A 467 21.78 25.86 -0.17
N SER A 468 22.94 26.48 0.08
CA SER A 468 23.05 27.89 0.43
C SER A 468 23.45 28.78 -0.75
N GLU A 469 24.00 28.20 -1.82
CA GLU A 469 24.45 28.96 -3.00
C GLU A 469 23.37 29.04 -4.10
N PRO A 470 23.08 30.25 -4.63
CA PRO A 470 22.14 30.43 -5.74
C PRO A 470 22.56 29.66 -6.99
N GLY A 471 21.63 28.97 -7.64
CA GLY A 471 21.89 28.20 -8.88
C GLY A 471 22.35 26.75 -8.66
N CYS A 472 22.89 26.42 -7.49
CA CYS A 472 23.37 25.06 -7.17
C CYS A 472 22.23 24.06 -6.91
N THR A 473 21.05 24.55 -6.50
CA THR A 473 19.88 23.73 -6.15
C THR A 473 19.46 22.80 -7.28
N THR A 474 19.43 23.29 -8.52
CA THR A 474 19.01 22.50 -9.69
C THR A 474 19.97 21.34 -9.95
N LEU A 475 21.28 21.59 -9.90
CA LEU A 475 22.32 20.57 -10.11
C LEU A 475 22.31 19.51 -9.01
N VAL A 476 22.18 19.93 -7.74
CA VAL A 476 22.03 19.02 -6.59
C VAL A 476 20.83 18.09 -6.79
N PHE A 477 19.68 18.64 -7.17
CA PHE A 477 18.48 17.84 -7.43
C PHE A 477 18.63 16.91 -8.63
N GLN A 478 19.32 17.35 -9.70
CA GLN A 478 19.58 16.48 -10.84
C GLN A 478 20.37 15.24 -10.42
N VAL A 479 21.47 15.40 -9.68
CA VAL A 479 22.28 14.27 -9.21
C VAL A 479 21.47 13.37 -8.25
N GLN A 480 20.71 13.96 -7.33
CA GLN A 480 19.85 13.21 -6.39
C GLN A 480 18.79 12.35 -7.10
N ASN A 481 18.05 12.94 -8.04
CA ASN A 481 16.98 12.25 -8.77
C ASN A 481 17.54 11.07 -9.57
N HIS A 482 18.66 11.29 -10.22
CA HIS A 482 19.36 10.29 -11.02
C HIS A 482 19.84 9.08 -10.20
N LEU A 483 20.45 9.32 -9.03
CA LEU A 483 20.82 8.25 -8.08
C LEU A 483 19.59 7.48 -7.57
N ALA A 484 18.53 8.20 -7.23
CA ALA A 484 17.28 7.59 -6.78
C ALA A 484 16.67 6.70 -7.87
N MET A 485 16.69 7.13 -9.14
CA MET A 485 16.15 6.33 -10.26
C MET A 485 16.89 5.00 -10.44
N LEU A 486 18.23 5.03 -10.50
CA LEU A 486 19.01 3.79 -10.65
C LEU A 486 18.85 2.86 -9.44
N GLN A 487 18.71 3.40 -8.23
CA GLN A 487 18.45 2.61 -7.02
C GLN A 487 17.05 1.98 -7.03
N LEU A 488 16.02 2.75 -7.40
CA LEU A 488 14.64 2.28 -7.48
C LEU A 488 14.47 1.17 -8.53
N GLN A 489 15.22 1.24 -9.63
CA GLN A 489 15.28 0.20 -10.65
C GLN A 489 16.08 -1.05 -10.21
N GLY A 490 16.64 -1.06 -9.00
CA GLY A 490 17.44 -2.16 -8.48
C GLY A 490 18.79 -2.35 -9.19
N VAL A 491 19.24 -1.35 -9.95
CA VAL A 491 20.48 -1.41 -10.74
C VAL A 491 21.69 -1.14 -9.85
N ILE A 492 21.56 -0.23 -8.89
CA ILE A 492 22.62 0.14 -7.95
C ILE A 492 22.15 0.11 -6.49
N MET A 493 23.10 -0.07 -5.58
CA MET A 493 22.89 0.10 -4.14
C MET A 493 24.09 0.83 -3.50
N PRO A 494 23.90 1.56 -2.39
CA PRO A 494 25.02 2.18 -1.69
C PRO A 494 25.97 1.12 -1.10
N TRP A 495 27.21 1.52 -0.84
CA TRP A 495 28.25 0.64 -0.30
C TRP A 495 27.89 -0.04 1.04
N SER A 496 27.00 0.58 1.82
CA SER A 496 26.37 -0.03 2.98
C SER A 496 24.84 0.05 2.88
N LEU A 497 24.12 -0.95 3.40
CA LEU A 497 22.66 -1.08 3.31
C LEU A 497 21.87 0.15 3.84
N CYS A 498 22.51 0.98 4.66
CA CYS A 498 21.95 2.21 5.23
C CYS A 498 22.82 3.46 4.93
N GLY A 499 23.76 3.36 3.98
CA GLY A 499 24.75 4.39 3.68
C GLY A 499 24.32 5.36 2.59
N ALA A 500 24.96 6.53 2.58
CA ALA A 500 24.84 7.49 1.49
C ALA A 500 25.63 7.05 0.25
N PHE A 501 25.21 7.50 -0.93
CA PHE A 501 25.95 7.26 -2.17
C PHE A 501 27.22 8.11 -2.28
N LEU A 502 27.25 9.29 -1.66
CA LEU A 502 28.42 10.18 -1.71
C LEU A 502 29.17 10.17 -0.38
N ARG A 503 30.49 10.23 -0.49
CA ARG A 503 31.43 10.26 0.61
C ARG A 503 32.47 11.37 0.39
N ALA A 504 32.67 12.19 1.41
CA ALA A 504 33.78 13.12 1.44
C ALA A 504 35.10 12.37 1.67
N ILE A 505 36.12 12.67 0.86
CA ILE A 505 37.46 12.11 0.93
C ILE A 505 38.50 13.24 1.06
N PRO A 506 39.67 13.01 1.68
CA PRO A 506 40.74 14.01 1.69
C PRO A 506 41.18 14.36 0.26
N ARG A 507 41.61 15.61 0.04
CA ARG A 507 42.06 16.08 -1.29
C ARG A 507 43.21 15.26 -1.86
N GLU A 508 44.10 14.75 -1.01
CA GLU A 508 45.20 13.87 -1.41
C GLU A 508 44.71 12.53 -2.01
N ALA A 509 43.46 12.16 -1.74
CA ALA A 509 42.82 10.98 -2.31
C ALA A 509 42.01 11.28 -3.60
N ASN A 510 41.75 12.56 -3.93
CA ASN A 510 41.02 12.99 -5.14
C ASN A 510 41.94 13.58 -6.24
N VAL A 511 43.27 13.48 -6.08
CA VAL A 511 44.30 14.13 -6.92
C VAL A 511 44.09 13.91 -8.43
N GLU A 512 43.59 12.75 -8.81
CA GLU A 512 43.47 12.40 -10.22
C GLU A 512 42.25 13.05 -10.90
N ALA A 513 41.14 13.19 -10.19
CA ALA A 513 39.99 13.94 -10.69
C ALA A 513 40.32 15.45 -10.75
N ASP A 514 41.00 15.98 -9.73
CA ASP A 514 41.50 17.37 -9.71
C ASP A 514 42.42 17.65 -10.90
N ALA A 515 43.41 16.79 -11.13
CA ALA A 515 44.35 16.92 -12.25
C ALA A 515 43.64 16.88 -13.60
N LEU A 516 42.63 16.00 -13.76
CA LEU A 516 41.86 15.87 -14.99
C LEU A 516 40.96 17.09 -15.25
N ALA A 517 40.36 17.67 -14.20
CA ALA A 517 39.57 18.89 -14.30
C ALA A 517 40.44 20.10 -14.68
N ASN A 518 41.60 20.26 -14.03
CA ASN A 518 42.55 21.33 -14.36
C ASN A 518 43.11 21.19 -15.78
N ALA A 519 43.44 19.97 -16.22
CA ALA A 519 43.93 19.74 -17.57
C ALA A 519 42.87 20.11 -18.63
N ALA A 520 41.60 19.76 -18.40
CA ALA A 520 40.50 20.13 -19.30
C ALA A 520 40.29 21.64 -19.37
N LEU A 521 40.44 22.32 -18.22
CA LEU A 521 40.37 23.78 -18.14
C LEU A 521 41.51 24.46 -18.90
N ASP A 522 42.74 24.02 -18.71
CA ASP A 522 43.94 24.61 -19.31
C ASP A 522 44.00 24.34 -20.83
N LEU A 523 43.55 23.17 -21.28
CA LEU A 523 43.52 22.79 -22.70
C LEU A 523 42.27 23.33 -23.43
N GLY A 524 41.22 23.71 -22.71
CA GLY A 524 39.95 24.15 -23.28
C GLY A 524 39.19 23.06 -24.05
N VAL A 525 39.48 21.78 -23.77
CA VAL A 525 38.84 20.62 -24.43
C VAL A 525 38.46 19.57 -23.39
N GLY A 526 37.23 19.05 -23.48
CA GLY A 526 36.74 17.93 -22.69
C GLY A 526 36.57 16.67 -23.55
N SER A 527 36.75 15.49 -22.94
CA SER A 527 36.48 14.21 -23.62
C SER A 527 36.15 13.12 -22.61
N VAL A 528 35.47 12.05 -23.04
CA VAL A 528 35.26 10.84 -22.25
C VAL A 528 35.98 9.68 -22.91
N SER A 529 36.86 9.02 -22.17
CA SER A 529 37.59 7.83 -22.59
C SER A 529 37.07 6.59 -21.85
N TRP A 530 36.86 5.51 -22.59
CA TRP A 530 36.37 4.24 -22.08
C TRP A 530 37.46 3.18 -22.20
N LEU A 531 37.67 2.41 -21.14
CA LEU A 531 38.56 1.26 -21.13
C LEU A 531 37.73 -0.03 -21.10
N SER A 532 38.27 -1.11 -21.67
CA SER A 532 37.62 -2.41 -21.62
C SER A 532 37.65 -2.96 -20.19
N VAL A 533 36.49 -3.33 -19.65
CA VAL A 533 36.35 -3.98 -18.34
C VAL A 533 35.53 -5.26 -18.48
N PRO A 534 35.74 -6.28 -17.63
CA PRO A 534 34.91 -7.49 -17.61
C PRO A 534 33.41 -7.15 -17.41
N SER A 535 32.49 -7.97 -17.91
CA SER A 535 31.04 -7.76 -17.73
C SER A 535 30.56 -8.05 -16.30
N ASP A 536 31.30 -8.86 -15.54
CA ASP A 536 30.93 -9.28 -14.19
C ASP A 536 31.74 -8.58 -13.08
N PHE A 537 31.51 -7.27 -12.91
CA PHE A 537 32.08 -6.50 -11.79
C PHE A 537 31.06 -6.27 -10.68
N THR A 538 31.45 -6.31 -9.41
CA THR A 538 30.49 -6.20 -8.29
C THR A 538 30.35 -4.78 -7.74
N ASP A 539 31.44 -4.01 -7.79
CA ASP A 539 31.57 -2.74 -7.09
C ASP A 539 32.07 -1.63 -8.00
N ILE A 540 31.58 -0.41 -7.78
CA ILE A 540 31.89 0.78 -8.56
C ILE A 540 32.27 1.92 -7.62
N VAL A 541 33.40 2.56 -7.90
CA VAL A 541 33.85 3.78 -7.22
C VAL A 541 33.99 4.88 -8.26
N LEU A 542 33.32 6.01 -8.00
CA LEU A 542 33.40 7.20 -8.83
C LEU A 542 34.17 8.27 -8.09
N HIS A 543 35.11 8.92 -8.75
CA HIS A 543 35.77 10.14 -8.26
C HIS A 543 35.38 11.28 -9.16
N SER A 544 35.08 12.46 -8.61
CA SER A 544 34.78 13.65 -9.41
C SER A 544 35.31 14.91 -8.75
N ASP A 545 35.59 15.90 -9.57
CA ASP A 545 36.08 17.21 -9.13
C ASP A 545 35.73 18.33 -10.13
N GLY A 546 35.88 19.58 -9.70
CA GLY A 546 35.69 20.80 -10.47
C GLY A 546 36.84 21.79 -10.29
N ALA A 547 37.22 22.48 -11.37
CA ALA A 547 38.23 23.54 -11.37
C ALA A 547 37.64 24.85 -11.91
N SER A 548 37.88 25.96 -11.20
CA SER A 548 37.52 27.31 -11.64
C SER A 548 38.68 28.29 -11.45
N ARG A 549 39.06 29.05 -12.49
CA ARG A 549 40.10 30.10 -12.43
C ARG A 549 39.43 31.46 -12.21
N GLY A 550 39.54 32.01 -11.00
CA GLY A 550 39.00 33.34 -10.67
C GLY A 550 37.62 33.36 -10.01
N ASN A 551 37.04 32.18 -9.69
CA ASN A 551 35.84 31.91 -8.88
C ASN A 551 34.91 33.13 -8.59
N PRO A 552 34.00 33.52 -9.52
CA PRO A 552 33.67 32.81 -10.76
C PRO A 552 34.61 33.13 -11.93
N GLY A 553 34.90 32.14 -12.77
CA GLY A 553 35.68 32.33 -14.00
C GLY A 553 35.73 31.07 -14.86
N PRO A 554 36.59 30.99 -15.90
CA PRO A 554 36.70 29.81 -16.76
C PRO A 554 36.80 28.54 -15.91
N SER A 555 35.97 27.55 -16.22
CA SER A 555 35.77 26.38 -15.37
C SER A 555 35.72 25.09 -16.17
N ALA A 556 36.05 23.97 -15.52
CA ALA A 556 35.89 22.64 -16.07
C ALA A 556 35.60 21.64 -14.93
N CYS A 557 35.09 20.47 -15.28
CA CYS A 557 34.89 19.38 -14.33
C CYS A 557 35.42 18.06 -14.89
N ALA A 558 35.63 17.09 -14.01
CA ALA A 558 36.09 15.77 -14.37
C ALA A 558 35.50 14.67 -13.49
N ALA A 559 35.47 13.45 -14.03
CA ALA A 559 35.05 12.26 -13.34
C ALA A 559 35.83 11.02 -13.79
N ILE A 560 36.02 10.07 -12.88
CA ILE A 560 36.72 8.79 -13.11
C ILE A 560 35.88 7.67 -12.52
N ILE A 561 35.70 6.59 -13.29
CA ILE A 561 35.00 5.37 -12.83
C ILE A 561 36.00 4.23 -12.73
N SER A 562 36.02 3.60 -11.56
CA SER A 562 36.74 2.35 -11.31
C SER A 562 35.77 1.26 -10.88
N VAL A 563 36.01 0.03 -11.33
CA VAL A 563 35.20 -1.15 -11.02
C VAL A 563 36.05 -2.24 -10.37
N TRP A 564 35.43 -3.02 -9.50
CA TRP A 564 36.04 -4.22 -8.93
C TRP A 564 35.67 -5.45 -9.77
N ALA A 565 36.67 -6.01 -10.44
CA ALA A 565 36.53 -7.23 -11.24
C ALA A 565 37.77 -8.11 -11.02
N ASP A 566 37.59 -9.43 -11.01
CA ASP A 566 38.69 -10.41 -10.92
C ASP A 566 39.64 -10.19 -9.72
N GLY A 567 39.12 -9.67 -8.60
CA GLY A 567 39.90 -9.47 -7.37
C GLY A 567 40.81 -8.24 -7.37
N GLN A 568 40.65 -7.31 -8.31
CA GLN A 568 41.41 -6.05 -8.37
C GLN A 568 40.56 -4.86 -8.86
N TRP A 569 41.03 -3.64 -8.59
CA TRP A 569 40.43 -2.41 -9.09
C TRP A 569 40.92 -2.09 -10.50
N CYS A 570 39.99 -1.96 -11.43
CA CYS A 570 40.26 -1.61 -12.83
C CYS A 570 39.58 -0.27 -13.16
N ARG A 571 40.26 0.62 -13.89
CA ARG A 571 39.61 1.82 -14.43
C ARG A 571 38.68 1.42 -15.58
N ALA A 572 37.42 1.85 -15.50
CA ALA A 572 36.43 1.67 -16.55
C ALA A 572 36.36 2.89 -17.48
N ALA A 573 36.48 4.10 -16.93
CA ALA A 573 36.41 5.33 -17.71
C ALA A 573 37.06 6.52 -16.99
N SER A 574 37.45 7.52 -17.77
CA SER A 574 37.74 8.87 -17.28
C SER A 574 37.17 9.89 -18.26
N GLY A 575 36.62 10.99 -17.73
CA GLY A 575 35.96 12.01 -18.52
C GLY A 575 36.16 13.40 -17.95
N SER A 576 36.13 14.40 -18.83
CA SER A 576 36.16 15.80 -18.48
C SER A 576 35.28 16.64 -19.40
N ARG A 577 34.82 17.79 -18.88
CA ARG A 577 33.94 18.73 -19.58
C ARG A 577 34.37 20.16 -19.27
N VAL A 578 34.53 20.98 -20.31
CA VAL A 578 34.70 22.43 -20.16
C VAL A 578 33.33 23.05 -19.90
N LEU A 579 33.28 23.99 -18.96
CA LEU A 579 32.06 24.64 -18.52
C LEU A 579 32.11 26.13 -18.87
N GLU A 580 30.93 26.73 -18.96
CA GLU A 580 30.81 28.19 -18.97
C GLU A 580 31.40 28.79 -17.69
N PRO A 581 31.85 30.07 -17.72
CA PRO A 581 32.42 30.70 -16.54
C PRO A 581 31.48 30.62 -15.32
N THR A 582 31.93 29.92 -14.28
CA THR A 582 31.12 29.60 -13.09
C THR A 582 31.99 29.49 -11.84
N THR A 583 31.38 29.21 -10.68
CA THR A 583 32.08 29.04 -9.40
C THR A 583 32.71 27.65 -9.27
N ASN A 584 33.68 27.50 -8.36
CA ASN A 584 34.27 26.19 -8.08
C ASN A 584 33.22 25.18 -7.59
N THR A 585 32.32 25.63 -6.70
CA THR A 585 31.22 24.81 -6.18
C THR A 585 30.31 24.29 -7.29
N VAL A 586 29.99 25.14 -8.29
CA VAL A 586 29.19 24.72 -9.45
C VAL A 586 29.98 23.75 -10.32
N ALA A 587 31.29 23.98 -10.52
CA ALA A 587 32.14 23.04 -11.25
C ALA A 587 32.22 21.66 -10.57
N GLU A 588 32.29 21.60 -9.24
CA GLU A 588 32.27 20.34 -8.46
C GLU A 588 30.92 19.60 -8.60
N LEU A 589 29.81 20.35 -8.61
CA LEU A 589 28.47 19.79 -8.85
C LEU A 589 28.31 19.25 -10.27
N GLU A 590 28.82 19.97 -11.27
CA GLU A 590 28.88 19.52 -12.66
C GLU A 590 29.78 18.28 -12.83
N GLY A 591 30.86 18.18 -12.04
CA GLY A 591 31.67 16.96 -11.96
C GLY A 591 30.90 15.76 -11.43
N SER A 592 30.06 15.98 -10.40
CA SER A 592 29.16 14.96 -9.85
C SER A 592 28.13 14.50 -10.88
N ALA A 593 27.57 15.44 -11.65
CA ALA A 593 26.64 15.14 -12.74
C ALA A 593 27.31 14.35 -13.87
N LEU A 594 28.52 14.74 -14.28
CA LEU A 594 29.32 14.01 -15.27
C LEU A 594 29.63 12.58 -14.81
N ALA A 595 30.00 12.39 -13.54
CA ALA A 595 30.23 11.07 -12.97
C ALA A 595 28.98 10.18 -13.09
N PHE A 596 27.79 10.74 -12.83
CA PHE A 596 26.53 10.03 -13.01
C PHE A 596 26.26 9.67 -14.48
N GLU A 597 26.41 10.61 -15.41
CA GLU A 597 26.19 10.35 -16.84
C GLU A 597 27.08 9.21 -17.34
N MET A 598 28.34 9.21 -16.89
CA MET A 598 29.27 8.11 -17.18
C MET A 598 28.80 6.81 -16.54
N LEU A 599 28.32 6.80 -15.28
CA LEU A 599 27.77 5.59 -14.66
C LEU A 599 26.62 4.99 -15.47
N ALA A 600 25.66 5.81 -15.89
CA ALA A 600 24.53 5.37 -16.70
C ALA A 600 24.98 4.80 -18.06
N SER A 601 26.00 5.39 -18.69
CA SER A 601 26.57 4.85 -19.92
C SER A 601 27.31 3.52 -19.70
N LEU A 602 28.06 3.37 -18.60
CA LEU A 602 28.72 2.12 -18.25
C LEU A 602 27.69 1.00 -18.07
N LEU A 603 26.64 1.26 -17.29
CA LEU A 603 25.60 0.27 -17.00
C LEU A 603 24.84 -0.12 -18.27
N SER A 604 24.46 0.84 -19.12
CA SER A 604 23.78 0.52 -20.39
C SER A 604 24.64 -0.27 -21.39
N ARG A 605 25.97 -0.05 -21.42
CA ARG A 605 26.90 -0.82 -22.29
C ARG A 605 27.03 -2.29 -21.88
N VAL A 606 26.90 -2.59 -20.58
CA VAL A 606 26.97 -3.98 -20.07
C VAL A 606 25.71 -4.77 -20.41
N PHE A 607 24.55 -4.12 -20.56
CA PHE A 607 23.28 -4.78 -20.92
C PHE A 607 23.09 -5.04 -22.43
N ILE A 608 24.00 -4.55 -23.30
CA ILE A 608 23.91 -4.72 -24.76
C ILE A 608 24.74 -5.93 -25.26
N VAL A 609 25.61 -6.48 -24.42
CA VAL A 609 26.47 -7.61 -24.78
C VAL A 609 26.17 -8.80 -23.89
N GLU A 610 25.09 -9.53 -24.17
CA GLU A 610 24.93 -10.97 -23.81
C GLU A 610 23.79 -11.66 -24.57
#